data_AF-A0A9P6WCA7-F1
#
_entry.id   AF-A0A9P6WCA7-F1
#
_cell.length_a   1.000
_cell.length_b   1.000
_cell.length_c   1.000
_cell.angle_alpha   90.00
_cell.angle_beta   90.00
_cell.angle_gamma   90.00
#
_symmetry.space_group_name_H-M   'P 1'
#
loop_
_entity.id
_entity.type
_entity.pdbx_description
1 polymer ?
#
loop_
_entity_poly.entity_id
_entity_poly.type
_entity_poly.pdbx_seq_one_letter_code
_entity_poly.pdbx_strand_id
1 'polypeptide(L)'
;MLGVQQHNKEFVVTILQQTRNVSRRRIAYPMYPFKRLTRQNPKKHDSNLKYAMRQFLGPKNYKGEYALNKYNDIPVNHEPNYLKPMQERGVSLRNPLNGKPMQENMRGQLEEIDPVMNRRYGSKRDDNDSVSLKPFPLNSNCKTNYMVSDETKLEIFDDIENKGMSTQQVSQKFGLKIPRVEAIVRLLKIETNWTNKNLINKDLQRLSKTIYQMVPLFKPDFVKDRENLSEIPVPPKTLKSRFVTIAESEPFGPIDAANVLELEPAMETLQKLSTEGEHSAGHLLKQKQQQQKNKVVLAELRKGDRSRLKFKDIKAEKVAYRYGSVLRDNKKNRSIGFNELGHMVYI
;
A
#
# COMPACT_ATOMS: atom_id res chain seq x y z
N MET A 1 83.23 33.90 21.20
CA MET A 1 81.96 33.97 20.41
C MET A 1 81.76 32.64 19.72
N LEU A 2 80.71 31.90 20.07
CA LEU A 2 79.98 30.95 19.20
C LEU A 2 78.80 30.43 20.04
N GLY A 3 77.59 30.83 19.62
CA GLY A 3 76.36 30.75 20.42
C GLY A 3 75.67 29.40 20.34
N VAL A 4 75.06 29.01 21.46
CA VAL A 4 74.20 27.85 21.60
C VAL A 4 72.83 28.19 21.00
N GLN A 5 72.44 27.52 19.91
CA GLN A 5 71.10 27.63 19.34
C GLN A 5 70.12 26.76 20.13
N GLN A 6 69.12 27.40 20.76
CA GLN A 6 67.98 26.72 21.36
C GLN A 6 66.95 26.38 20.27
N HIS A 7 66.64 25.08 20.12
CA HIS A 7 65.53 24.62 19.30
C HIS A 7 64.22 24.68 20.11
N ASN A 8 63.38 25.68 19.85
CA ASN A 8 61.99 25.68 20.26
C ASN A 8 61.16 24.87 19.25
N LYS A 9 60.74 23.65 19.63
CA LYS A 9 59.69 22.91 18.91
C LYS A 9 58.33 23.41 19.40
N GLU A 10 57.66 24.21 18.57
CA GLU A 10 56.26 24.55 18.77
C GLU A 10 55.38 23.32 18.54
N PHE A 11 54.73 22.84 19.59
CA PHE A 11 53.69 21.82 19.49
C PHE A 11 52.39 22.50 19.01
N VAL A 12 52.02 22.26 17.75
CA VAL A 12 50.70 22.63 17.23
C VAL A 12 49.68 21.69 17.84
N VAL A 13 48.99 22.14 18.89
CA VAL A 13 47.86 21.43 19.49
C VAL A 13 46.65 21.58 18.56
N THR A 14 46.37 20.57 17.73
CA THR A 14 45.12 20.48 16.97
C THR A 14 43.99 20.14 17.94
N ILE A 15 43.31 21.18 18.44
CA ILE A 15 42.09 21.03 19.22
C ILE A 15 41.00 20.49 18.29
N LEU A 16 40.79 19.18 18.30
CA LEU A 16 39.63 18.54 17.69
C LEU A 16 38.39 18.92 18.50
N GLN A 17 37.82 20.07 18.17
CA GLN A 17 36.56 20.51 18.75
C GLN A 17 35.45 19.58 18.25
N GLN A 18 34.98 18.71 19.14
CA GLN A 18 33.85 17.84 18.89
C GLN A 18 32.59 18.71 18.69
N THR A 19 32.22 18.95 17.43
CA THR A 19 30.99 19.65 17.07
C THR A 19 29.80 18.76 17.44
N ARG A 20 29.22 19.00 18.61
CA ARG A 20 27.94 18.38 18.98
C ARG A 20 26.91 18.85 17.95
N ASN A 21 26.49 17.95 17.06
CA ASN A 21 25.37 18.16 16.14
C ASN A 21 24.07 18.24 16.95
N VAL A 22 23.85 19.36 17.65
CA VAL A 22 22.57 19.66 18.28
C VAL A 22 21.56 19.84 17.15
N SER A 23 20.53 18.99 17.13
CA SER A 23 19.41 19.09 16.21
C SER A 23 18.63 20.38 16.49
N ARG A 24 19.05 21.48 15.85
CA ARG A 24 18.32 22.74 15.89
C ARG A 24 16.94 22.56 15.25
N ARG A 25 15.93 23.30 15.72
CA ARG A 25 14.63 23.42 15.03
C ARG A 25 14.87 23.97 13.62
N ARG A 26 14.68 23.14 12.60
CA ARG A 26 14.79 23.53 11.19
C ARG A 26 13.39 23.84 10.64
N ILE A 27 13.23 25.03 10.08
CA ILE A 27 12.03 25.37 9.30
C ILE A 27 12.10 24.58 7.98
N ALA A 28 11.02 23.86 7.65
CA ALA A 28 10.94 23.00 6.47
C ALA A 28 10.72 23.82 5.19
N TYR A 29 11.71 24.61 4.79
CA TYR A 29 11.72 25.23 3.47
C TYR A 29 11.80 24.16 2.36
N PRO A 30 11.25 24.43 1.17
CA PRO A 30 11.43 23.54 0.02
C PRO A 30 12.91 23.26 -0.25
N MET A 31 13.21 22.00 -0.57
CA MET A 31 14.56 21.56 -0.93
C MET A 31 15.01 22.10 -2.30
N TYR A 32 14.04 22.48 -3.14
CA TYR A 32 14.27 23.07 -4.45
C TYR A 32 14.35 24.61 -4.37
N PRO A 33 15.03 25.27 -5.34
CA PRO A 33 15.10 26.73 -5.36
C PRO A 33 13.72 27.34 -5.61
N PHE A 34 13.39 28.39 -4.86
CA PHE A 34 12.19 29.20 -5.04
C PHE A 34 12.55 30.66 -4.79
N LYS A 35 11.78 31.60 -5.35
CA LYS A 35 12.02 33.03 -5.09
C LYS A 35 11.65 33.35 -3.65
N ARG A 36 12.53 34.04 -2.94
CA ARG A 36 12.29 34.46 -1.56
C ARG A 36 11.70 35.86 -1.55
N LEU A 37 10.89 36.16 -0.55
CA LEU A 37 10.40 37.50 -0.29
C LEU A 37 11.60 38.37 0.14
N THR A 38 11.71 39.54 -0.47
CA THR A 38 12.67 40.58 -0.08
C THR A 38 11.92 41.69 0.68
N ARG A 39 12.30 42.97 0.50
CA ARG A 39 11.59 44.09 1.12
C ARG A 39 10.18 44.20 0.54
N GLN A 40 9.18 44.25 1.43
CA GLN A 40 7.78 44.36 1.06
C GLN A 40 7.10 45.43 1.90
N ASN A 41 5.91 45.84 1.47
CA ASN A 41 5.06 46.73 2.26
C ASN A 41 4.87 46.13 3.68
N PRO A 42 5.16 46.88 4.76
CA PRO A 42 5.06 46.39 6.13
C PRO A 42 3.71 45.76 6.48
N LYS A 43 2.62 46.22 5.87
CA LYS A 43 1.25 45.74 6.15
C LYS A 43 0.94 44.35 5.57
N LYS A 44 1.79 43.79 4.71
CA LYS A 44 1.50 42.53 3.98
C LYS A 44 1.73 41.27 4.83
N HIS A 45 2.60 41.33 5.85
CA HIS A 45 2.91 40.25 6.79
C HIS A 45 3.07 38.85 6.14
N ASP A 46 3.77 38.81 5.01
CA ASP A 46 3.92 37.59 4.23
C ASP A 46 5.15 36.77 4.67
N SER A 47 5.13 35.47 4.41
CA SER A 47 6.21 34.57 4.79
C SER A 47 6.77 33.83 3.58
N ASN A 48 8.08 33.50 3.63
CA ASN A 48 8.74 32.78 2.54
C ASN A 48 8.08 31.44 2.23
N LEU A 49 7.51 30.75 3.23
CA LEU A 49 6.77 29.49 3.02
C LEU A 49 5.45 29.71 2.28
N LYS A 50 4.65 30.72 2.67
CA LYS A 50 3.43 31.09 1.95
C LYS A 50 3.74 31.48 0.50
N TYR A 51 4.85 32.19 0.28
CA TYR A 51 5.25 32.56 -1.06
C TYR A 51 5.70 31.38 -1.91
N ALA A 52 6.49 30.46 -1.34
CA ALA A 52 6.85 29.21 -2.01
C ALA A 52 5.61 28.39 -2.39
N MET A 53 4.62 28.33 -1.51
CA MET A 53 3.35 27.66 -1.78
C MET A 53 2.59 28.32 -2.94
N ARG A 54 2.56 29.66 -3.02
CA ARG A 54 1.93 30.36 -4.16
C ARG A 54 2.69 30.13 -5.47
N GLN A 55 4.01 30.03 -5.45
CA GLN A 55 4.79 29.66 -6.64
C GLN A 55 4.49 28.24 -7.11
N PHE A 56 4.32 27.30 -6.17
CA PHE A 56 3.94 25.92 -6.49
C PHE A 56 2.50 25.81 -7.02
N LEU A 57 1.55 26.55 -6.45
CA LEU A 57 0.15 26.51 -6.85
C LEU A 57 -0.13 27.30 -8.14
N GLY A 58 0.58 28.41 -8.36
CA GLY A 58 0.29 29.33 -9.45
C GLY A 58 -0.86 30.29 -9.15
N PRO A 59 -1.28 31.09 -10.15
CA PRO A 59 -2.39 32.02 -10.01
C PRO A 59 -3.72 31.28 -9.83
N LYS A 60 -4.57 31.83 -8.97
CA LYS A 60 -5.90 31.32 -8.67
C LYS A 60 -6.92 32.04 -9.55
N ASN A 61 -7.78 31.29 -10.24
CA ASN A 61 -8.86 31.85 -11.05
C ASN A 61 -9.99 32.39 -10.17
N TYR A 62 -10.95 33.13 -10.75
CA TYR A 62 -12.13 33.65 -10.03
C TYR A 62 -13.00 32.54 -9.43
N LYS A 63 -13.06 31.36 -10.06
CA LYS A 63 -13.70 30.14 -9.52
C LYS A 63 -12.95 29.52 -8.35
N GLY A 64 -11.69 29.89 -8.20
CA GLY A 64 -10.80 29.41 -7.16
C GLY A 64 -9.89 28.23 -7.52
N GLU A 65 -9.87 27.85 -8.80
CA GLU A 65 -9.05 26.77 -9.35
C GLU A 65 -7.61 27.23 -9.64
N TYR A 66 -6.67 26.29 -9.53
CA TYR A 66 -5.26 26.48 -9.88
C TYR A 66 -4.95 25.81 -11.23
N ALA A 67 -5.57 26.32 -12.29
CA ALA A 67 -5.56 25.69 -13.62
C ALA A 67 -4.14 25.51 -14.22
N LEU A 68 -3.16 26.29 -13.77
CA LEU A 68 -1.78 26.17 -14.26
C LEU A 68 -0.97 25.12 -13.50
N ASN A 69 -1.47 24.56 -12.41
CA ASN A 69 -0.74 23.55 -11.66
C ASN A 69 -0.94 22.17 -12.32
N LYS A 70 0.18 21.50 -12.65
CA LYS A 70 0.19 20.14 -13.21
C LYS A 70 -0.71 19.15 -12.45
N TYR A 71 -0.79 19.28 -11.13
CA TYR A 71 -1.47 18.32 -10.26
C TYR A 71 -2.91 18.72 -9.93
N ASN A 72 -3.44 19.80 -10.53
CA ASN A 72 -4.82 20.24 -10.33
C ASN A 72 -5.81 19.36 -11.10
N ASP A 73 -5.46 19.01 -12.34
CA ASP A 73 -6.33 18.26 -13.23
C ASP A 73 -6.14 16.75 -13.09
N ILE A 74 -7.24 16.02 -13.31
CA ILE A 74 -7.28 14.57 -13.14
C ILE A 74 -6.79 13.91 -14.43
N PRO A 75 -5.83 12.97 -14.38
CA PRO A 75 -5.39 12.24 -15.57
C PRO A 75 -6.50 11.34 -16.12
N VAL A 76 -6.58 11.26 -17.45
CA VAL A 76 -7.65 10.56 -18.19
C VAL A 76 -7.13 9.35 -18.98
N ASN A 77 -5.84 9.03 -18.86
CA ASN A 77 -5.09 8.14 -19.76
C ASN A 77 -4.61 6.83 -19.11
N HIS A 78 -5.15 6.45 -17.95
CA HIS A 78 -4.67 5.31 -17.15
C HIS A 78 -3.22 5.44 -16.68
N GLU A 79 -2.67 6.66 -16.68
CA GLU A 79 -1.35 6.93 -16.15
C GLU A 79 -1.47 7.88 -14.95
N PRO A 80 -1.06 7.45 -13.75
CA PRO A 80 -1.20 8.29 -12.58
C PRO A 80 -0.21 9.46 -12.63
N ASN A 81 -0.73 10.67 -12.44
CA ASN A 81 0.06 11.89 -12.39
C ASN A 81 0.61 12.14 -10.98
N TYR A 82 1.56 11.30 -10.52
CA TYR A 82 2.17 11.43 -9.20
C TYR A 82 3.22 12.55 -9.12
N LEU A 83 3.49 12.97 -7.88
CA LEU A 83 4.39 14.09 -7.55
C LEU A 83 5.85 13.75 -7.90
N LYS A 84 6.48 14.61 -8.72
CA LYS A 84 7.89 14.45 -9.13
C LYS A 84 8.73 15.70 -8.78
N PRO A 85 8.81 16.12 -7.50
CA PRO A 85 9.42 17.40 -7.12
C PRO A 85 10.93 17.48 -7.37
N MET A 86 11.64 16.34 -7.30
CA MET A 86 13.09 16.28 -7.54
C MET A 86 13.41 16.40 -9.04
N GLN A 87 12.66 15.71 -9.89
CA GLN A 87 12.84 15.73 -11.35
C GLN A 87 12.47 17.11 -11.92
N GLU A 88 11.40 17.71 -11.42
CA GLU A 88 10.90 19.01 -11.86
C GLU A 88 11.57 20.19 -11.13
N ARG A 89 12.45 19.93 -10.15
CA ARG A 89 13.09 20.94 -9.29
C ARG A 89 12.10 21.95 -8.70
N GLY A 90 10.91 21.48 -8.32
CA GLY A 90 9.84 22.32 -7.77
C GLY A 90 9.04 23.14 -8.78
N VAL A 91 9.32 23.03 -10.09
CA VAL A 91 8.53 23.70 -11.14
C VAL A 91 7.32 22.84 -11.50
N SER A 92 6.19 23.11 -10.84
CA SER A 92 4.92 22.41 -11.01
C SER A 92 3.98 23.03 -12.06
N LEU A 93 4.26 24.25 -12.52
CA LEU A 93 3.34 24.97 -13.40
C LEU A 93 3.47 24.50 -14.86
N ARG A 94 2.33 24.25 -15.51
CA ARG A 94 2.20 23.79 -16.89
C ARG A 94 1.16 24.62 -17.63
N ASN A 95 1.42 24.94 -18.88
CA ASN A 95 0.40 25.55 -19.74
C ASN A 95 -0.70 24.49 -20.01
N PRO A 96 -1.98 24.75 -19.70
CA PRO A 96 -3.05 23.76 -19.87
C PRO A 96 -3.30 23.35 -21.34
N LEU A 97 -2.94 24.19 -22.31
CA LEU A 97 -3.13 23.90 -23.74
C LEU A 97 -1.99 23.05 -24.31
N ASN A 98 -0.74 23.42 -23.96
CA ASN A 98 0.46 22.87 -24.61
C ASN A 98 1.25 21.90 -23.71
N GLY A 99 0.93 21.82 -22.41
CA GLY A 99 1.64 20.99 -21.42
C GLY A 99 3.07 21.45 -21.09
N LYS A 100 3.55 22.57 -21.64
CA LYS A 100 4.92 23.07 -21.45
C LYS A 100 5.13 23.60 -20.03
N PRO A 101 6.33 23.41 -19.43
CA PRO A 101 6.67 24.02 -18.13
C PRO A 101 6.59 25.54 -18.20
N MET A 102 6.07 26.14 -17.13
CA MET A 102 6.10 27.59 -16.95
C MET A 102 6.81 27.93 -15.64
N GLN A 103 7.52 29.05 -15.62
CA GLN A 103 8.10 29.60 -14.41
C GLN A 103 7.89 31.11 -14.38
N GLU A 104 7.82 31.66 -13.19
CA GLU A 104 7.72 33.09 -12.99
C GLU A 104 9.10 33.73 -13.26
N ASN A 105 9.13 34.73 -14.12
CA ASN A 105 10.30 35.55 -14.43
C ASN A 105 10.56 36.63 -13.36
N MET A 106 11.69 37.33 -13.46
CA MET A 106 12.03 38.41 -12.53
C MET A 106 10.96 39.50 -12.43
N ARG A 107 10.18 39.70 -13.50
CA ARG A 107 9.07 40.67 -13.57
C ARG A 107 7.75 40.17 -12.97
N GLY A 108 7.70 38.94 -12.47
CA GLY A 108 6.47 38.35 -11.92
C GLY A 108 5.51 37.77 -12.97
N GLN A 109 5.88 37.81 -14.25
CA GLN A 109 5.13 37.19 -15.34
C GLN A 109 5.52 35.73 -15.51
N LEU A 110 4.57 34.87 -15.90
CA LEU A 110 4.82 33.46 -16.20
C LEU A 110 5.28 33.33 -17.64
N GLU A 111 6.43 32.71 -17.86
CA GLU A 111 6.96 32.41 -19.19
C GLU A 111 7.15 30.91 -19.37
N GLU A 112 6.96 30.44 -20.61
CA GLU A 112 7.23 29.06 -21.00
C GLU A 112 8.75 28.82 -21.01
N ILE A 113 9.18 27.72 -20.40
CA ILE A 113 10.58 27.31 -20.42
C ILE A 113 10.75 26.15 -21.39
N ASP A 114 11.83 26.20 -22.19
CA ASP A 114 12.21 25.06 -23.00
C ASP A 114 12.60 23.85 -22.13
N PRO A 115 11.98 22.68 -22.35
CA PRO A 115 12.22 21.49 -21.54
C PRO A 115 13.67 20.97 -21.63
N VAL A 116 14.46 21.45 -22.61
CA VAL A 116 15.88 21.10 -22.78
C VAL A 116 16.75 21.59 -21.61
N MET A 117 16.39 22.72 -20.98
CA MET A 117 17.12 23.23 -19.80
C MET A 117 16.98 22.30 -18.57
N ASN A 118 15.84 21.60 -18.45
CA ASN A 118 15.63 20.61 -17.38
C ASN A 118 16.38 19.29 -17.61
N ARG A 119 16.73 18.95 -18.87
CA ARG A 119 17.48 17.73 -19.21
C ARG A 119 18.98 17.81 -18.85
N ARG A 120 19.55 19.01 -18.69
CA ARG A 120 21.01 19.17 -18.42
C ARG A 120 21.42 18.77 -17.01
N TYR A 121 20.47 18.59 -16.08
CA TYR A 121 20.77 18.23 -14.69
C TYR A 121 19.89 17.13 -14.08
N GLY A 122 18.88 16.63 -14.82
CA GLY A 122 18.20 15.38 -14.47
C GLY A 122 18.90 14.23 -15.17
N SER A 123 19.41 13.26 -14.42
CA SER A 123 19.97 12.03 -14.99
C SER A 123 18.93 11.42 -15.95
N LYS A 124 19.31 11.16 -17.21
CA LYS A 124 18.49 10.47 -18.24
C LYS A 124 18.12 9.01 -17.88
N ARG A 125 18.18 8.62 -16.60
CA ARG A 125 18.09 7.22 -16.14
C ARG A 125 16.73 6.85 -15.53
N ASP A 126 15.85 7.82 -15.32
CA ASP A 126 14.60 7.61 -14.55
C ASP A 126 13.31 7.68 -15.41
N ASP A 127 13.41 7.58 -16.74
CA ASP A 127 12.27 7.32 -17.63
C ASP A 127 11.91 5.81 -17.67
N ASN A 128 12.27 5.04 -16.63
CA ASN A 128 11.77 3.70 -16.44
C ASN A 128 10.35 3.77 -15.87
N ASP A 129 9.39 3.03 -16.44
CA ASP A 129 8.02 2.80 -15.94
C ASP A 129 7.91 2.69 -14.41
N SER A 130 8.96 2.17 -13.77
CA SER A 130 9.10 2.03 -12.32
C SER A 130 9.00 3.33 -11.51
N VAL A 131 9.22 4.50 -12.12
CA VAL A 131 9.05 5.83 -11.49
C VAL A 131 7.63 6.35 -11.66
N SER A 132 6.92 5.90 -12.70
CA SER A 132 5.57 6.37 -13.02
C SER A 132 4.54 5.98 -11.96
N LEU A 133 4.66 4.77 -11.39
CA LEU A 133 3.69 4.24 -10.44
C LEU A 133 4.00 4.52 -8.95
N LYS A 134 4.97 5.39 -8.66
CA LYS A 134 5.36 5.75 -7.29
C LYS A 134 4.60 6.99 -6.81
N PRO A 135 3.65 6.88 -5.87
CA PRO A 135 2.92 8.04 -5.35
C PRO A 135 3.80 8.99 -4.54
N PHE A 136 4.79 8.46 -3.84
CA PHE A 136 5.66 9.23 -2.96
C PHE A 136 7.12 9.19 -3.43
N PRO A 137 7.76 10.34 -3.69
CA PRO A 137 9.11 10.37 -4.25
C PRO A 137 10.19 9.83 -3.30
N LEU A 138 9.97 9.91 -1.98
CA LEU A 138 10.94 9.47 -0.97
C LEU A 138 10.82 7.97 -0.63
N ASN A 139 9.70 7.31 -0.95
CA ASN A 139 9.49 5.91 -0.66
C ASN A 139 9.44 5.10 -1.96
N SER A 140 10.58 4.52 -2.36
CA SER A 140 10.71 3.72 -3.58
C SER A 140 9.89 2.43 -3.57
N ASN A 141 9.56 1.92 -2.39
CA ASN A 141 8.90 0.62 -2.22
C ASN A 141 7.38 0.74 -2.31
N CYS A 142 6.83 1.91 -2.00
CA CYS A 142 5.40 2.17 -2.17
C CYS A 142 5.10 2.41 -3.65
N LYS A 143 4.30 1.51 -4.23
CA LYS A 143 3.85 1.57 -5.61
C LYS A 143 2.35 1.36 -5.68
N THR A 144 1.71 2.00 -6.65
CA THR A 144 0.29 1.81 -6.91
C THR A 144 0.04 0.47 -7.56
N ASN A 145 -0.97 -0.24 -7.05
CA ASN A 145 -1.42 -1.50 -7.65
C ASN A 145 -2.31 -1.22 -8.87
N TYR A 146 -2.32 -2.15 -9.81
CA TYR A 146 -3.12 -2.05 -11.03
C TYR A 146 -4.61 -2.30 -10.75
N MET A 147 -5.47 -1.62 -11.49
CA MET A 147 -6.91 -1.86 -11.49
C MET A 147 -7.27 -2.96 -12.49
N VAL A 148 -8.09 -3.91 -12.10
CA VAL A 148 -8.65 -4.92 -13.02
C VAL A 148 -9.68 -4.24 -13.92
N SER A 149 -9.62 -4.48 -15.23
CA SER A 149 -10.59 -3.91 -16.18
C SER A 149 -11.98 -4.50 -15.98
N ASP A 150 -13.03 -3.78 -16.33
CA ASP A 150 -14.40 -4.27 -16.11
C ASP A 150 -14.71 -5.52 -16.92
N GLU A 151 -14.15 -5.62 -18.13
CA GLU A 151 -14.19 -6.82 -18.98
C GLU A 151 -13.56 -8.04 -18.30
N THR A 152 -12.36 -7.88 -17.73
CA THR A 152 -11.66 -8.99 -17.05
C THR A 152 -12.35 -9.38 -15.74
N LYS A 153 -12.99 -8.44 -15.02
CA LYS A 153 -13.84 -8.78 -13.87
C LYS A 153 -15.04 -9.65 -14.26
N LEU A 154 -15.70 -9.31 -15.36
CA LEU A 154 -16.83 -10.08 -15.88
C LEU A 154 -16.39 -11.48 -16.33
N GLU A 155 -15.25 -11.58 -17.00
CA GLU A 155 -14.69 -12.88 -17.42
C GLU A 155 -14.35 -13.76 -16.21
N ILE A 156 -13.71 -13.20 -15.18
CA ILE A 156 -13.42 -13.91 -13.92
C ILE A 156 -14.70 -14.43 -13.26
N PHE A 157 -15.76 -13.61 -13.26
CA PHE A 157 -17.04 -13.99 -12.66
C PHE A 157 -17.72 -15.12 -13.45
N ASP A 158 -17.75 -15.02 -14.78
CA ASP A 158 -18.28 -16.05 -15.68
C ASP A 158 -17.53 -17.37 -15.54
N ASP A 159 -16.20 -17.31 -15.47
CA ASP A 159 -15.31 -18.46 -15.27
C ASP A 159 -15.62 -19.22 -13.97
N ILE A 160 -15.99 -18.52 -12.90
CA ILE A 160 -16.26 -19.14 -11.58
C ILE A 160 -17.71 -19.59 -11.45
N GLU A 161 -18.68 -18.73 -11.78
CA GLU A 161 -20.10 -19.01 -11.54
C GLU A 161 -20.73 -19.85 -12.65
N ASN A 162 -20.44 -19.54 -13.93
CA ASN A 162 -21.09 -20.22 -15.05
C ASN A 162 -20.29 -21.43 -15.53
N LYS A 163 -18.96 -21.30 -15.64
CA LYS A 163 -18.09 -22.42 -16.06
C LYS A 163 -17.68 -23.34 -14.91
N GLY A 164 -17.88 -22.91 -13.66
CA GLY A 164 -17.57 -23.71 -12.47
C GLY A 164 -16.08 -23.98 -12.28
N MET A 165 -15.19 -23.15 -12.83
CA MET A 165 -13.74 -23.32 -12.64
C MET A 165 -13.34 -23.01 -11.20
N SER A 166 -12.32 -23.72 -10.71
CA SER A 166 -11.81 -23.47 -9.37
C SER A 166 -11.07 -22.14 -9.29
N THR A 167 -11.10 -21.48 -8.13
CA THR A 167 -10.37 -20.21 -7.93
C THR A 167 -8.87 -20.32 -8.16
N GLN A 168 -8.30 -21.51 -7.97
CA GLN A 168 -6.88 -21.78 -8.23
C GLN A 168 -6.56 -21.71 -9.73
N GLN A 169 -7.39 -22.33 -10.56
CA GLN A 169 -7.21 -22.32 -12.02
C GLN A 169 -7.39 -20.90 -12.58
N VAL A 170 -8.41 -20.19 -12.10
CA VAL A 170 -8.65 -18.79 -12.48
C VAL A 170 -7.50 -17.88 -12.02
N SER A 171 -7.02 -18.07 -10.80
CA SER A 171 -5.85 -17.38 -10.25
C SER A 171 -4.61 -17.57 -11.12
N GLN A 172 -4.34 -18.80 -11.57
CA GLN A 172 -3.22 -19.12 -12.47
C GLN A 172 -3.41 -18.55 -13.87
N LYS A 173 -4.63 -18.64 -14.42
CA LYS A 173 -5.00 -18.12 -15.75
C LYS A 173 -4.73 -16.61 -15.85
N PHE A 174 -5.24 -15.84 -14.88
CA PHE A 174 -5.12 -14.38 -14.90
C PHE A 174 -3.88 -13.83 -14.20
N GLY A 175 -3.23 -14.61 -13.32
CA GLY A 175 -2.09 -14.15 -12.52
C GLY A 175 -2.50 -13.23 -11.36
N LEU A 176 -3.63 -13.51 -10.72
CA LEU A 176 -4.14 -12.77 -9.56
C LEU A 176 -4.22 -13.69 -8.34
N LYS A 177 -3.92 -13.20 -7.15
CA LYS A 177 -4.03 -13.99 -5.91
C LYS A 177 -5.48 -14.43 -5.66
N ILE A 178 -5.64 -15.63 -5.13
CA ILE A 178 -6.94 -16.24 -4.80
C ILE A 178 -7.85 -15.31 -3.98
N PRO A 179 -7.44 -14.70 -2.85
CA PRO A 179 -8.30 -13.79 -2.11
C PRO A 179 -8.73 -12.55 -2.92
N ARG A 180 -7.90 -12.09 -3.87
CA ARG A 180 -8.23 -10.96 -4.75
C ARG A 180 -9.29 -11.36 -5.78
N VAL A 181 -9.19 -12.56 -6.35
CA VAL A 181 -10.20 -13.15 -7.25
C VAL A 181 -11.55 -13.28 -6.54
N GLU A 182 -11.57 -13.80 -5.33
CA GLU A 182 -12.80 -13.93 -4.52
C GLU A 182 -13.42 -12.57 -4.18
N ALA A 183 -12.59 -11.59 -3.84
CA ALA A 183 -13.07 -10.23 -3.62
C ALA A 183 -13.73 -9.64 -4.87
N ILE A 184 -13.17 -9.87 -6.06
CA ILE A 184 -13.76 -9.41 -7.33
C ILE A 184 -15.13 -10.05 -7.55
N VAL A 185 -15.24 -11.38 -7.39
CA VAL A 185 -16.52 -12.10 -7.53
C VAL A 185 -17.57 -11.55 -6.56
N ARG A 186 -17.20 -11.38 -5.28
CA ARG A 186 -18.11 -10.85 -4.26
C ARG A 186 -18.56 -9.42 -4.58
N LEU A 187 -17.63 -8.55 -5.00
CA LEU A 187 -17.97 -7.17 -5.37
C LEU A 187 -18.90 -7.12 -6.58
N LEU A 188 -18.70 -7.99 -7.58
CA LEU A 188 -19.58 -8.03 -8.75
C LEU A 188 -21.00 -8.52 -8.39
N LYS A 189 -21.13 -9.49 -7.46
CA LYS A 189 -22.44 -9.89 -6.91
C LYS A 189 -23.17 -8.76 -6.20
N ILE A 190 -22.43 -7.90 -5.50
CA ILE A 190 -23.01 -6.71 -4.85
C ILE A 190 -23.40 -5.67 -5.91
N GLU A 191 -22.55 -5.44 -6.91
CA GLU A 191 -22.79 -4.49 -7.99
C GLU A 191 -24.05 -4.86 -8.78
N THR A 192 -24.17 -6.12 -9.21
CA THR A 192 -25.38 -6.65 -9.88
C THR A 192 -26.65 -6.52 -9.02
N ASN A 193 -26.55 -6.72 -7.70
CA ASN A 193 -27.68 -6.48 -6.78
C ASN A 193 -28.06 -4.99 -6.74
N TRP A 194 -27.06 -4.10 -6.72
CA TRP A 194 -27.26 -2.65 -6.71
C TRP A 194 -27.81 -2.11 -8.02
N THR A 195 -27.37 -2.65 -9.16
CA THR A 195 -27.95 -2.32 -10.48
C THR A 195 -29.41 -2.74 -10.52
N ASN A 196 -29.75 -3.96 -10.08
CA ASN A 196 -31.13 -4.46 -10.08
C ASN A 196 -32.06 -3.63 -9.18
N LYS A 197 -31.51 -3.06 -8.10
CA LYS A 197 -32.24 -2.16 -7.19
C LYS A 197 -32.18 -0.68 -7.59
N ASN A 198 -31.54 -0.34 -8.71
CA ASN A 198 -31.33 1.03 -9.16
C ASN A 198 -30.68 1.96 -8.11
N LEU A 199 -29.74 1.43 -7.31
CA LEU A 199 -29.03 2.21 -6.28
C LEU A 199 -27.82 2.98 -6.84
N ILE A 200 -27.44 2.73 -8.10
CA ILE A 200 -26.28 3.35 -8.74
C ILE A 200 -26.70 4.68 -9.38
N ASN A 201 -26.32 5.77 -8.72
CA ASN A 201 -26.56 7.13 -9.20
C ASN A 201 -25.58 7.53 -10.32
N LYS A 202 -25.97 8.51 -11.14
CA LYS A 202 -25.13 9.08 -12.21
C LYS A 202 -23.81 9.64 -11.69
N ASP A 203 -23.83 10.28 -10.52
CA ASP A 203 -22.61 10.83 -9.90
C ASP A 203 -21.64 9.73 -9.47
N LEU A 204 -22.16 8.58 -8.99
CA LEU A 204 -21.35 7.42 -8.64
C LEU A 204 -20.69 6.83 -9.89
N GLN A 205 -21.44 6.74 -11.00
CA GLN A 205 -20.87 6.31 -12.28
C GLN A 205 -19.77 7.26 -12.77
N ARG A 206 -19.98 8.58 -12.64
CA ARG A 206 -18.96 9.57 -13.00
C ARG A 206 -17.71 9.41 -12.12
N LEU A 207 -17.88 9.26 -10.82
CA LEU A 207 -16.78 9.02 -9.88
C LEU A 207 -16.02 7.74 -10.24
N SER A 208 -16.73 6.63 -10.44
CA SER A 208 -16.13 5.35 -10.84
C SER A 208 -15.31 5.49 -12.12
N LYS A 209 -15.88 6.14 -13.16
CA LYS A 209 -15.19 6.40 -14.43
C LYS A 209 -13.93 7.26 -14.24
N THR A 210 -13.99 8.31 -13.43
CA THR A 210 -12.81 9.14 -13.17
C THR A 210 -11.69 8.36 -12.47
N ILE A 211 -12.02 7.57 -11.44
CA ILE A 211 -11.04 6.72 -10.75
C ILE A 211 -10.46 5.67 -11.69
N TYR A 212 -11.30 5.09 -12.56
CA TYR A 212 -10.88 4.14 -13.59
C TYR A 212 -9.80 4.70 -14.51
N GLN A 213 -9.95 5.96 -14.92
CA GLN A 213 -8.99 6.64 -15.79
C GLN A 213 -7.72 7.12 -15.07
N MET A 214 -7.74 7.26 -13.74
CA MET A 214 -6.59 7.70 -12.96
C MET A 214 -5.57 6.60 -12.67
N VAL A 215 -6.01 5.34 -12.65
CA VAL A 215 -5.24 4.19 -12.17
C VAL A 215 -4.79 3.35 -13.37
N PRO A 216 -3.56 2.80 -13.35
CA PRO A 216 -3.11 1.93 -14.42
C PRO A 216 -3.91 0.62 -14.45
N LEU A 217 -4.16 0.12 -15.66
CA LEU A 217 -4.92 -1.11 -15.86
C LEU A 217 -4.03 -2.35 -15.76
N PHE A 218 -4.57 -3.38 -15.14
CA PHE A 218 -3.99 -4.71 -15.06
C PHE A 218 -4.18 -5.42 -16.40
N LYS A 219 -3.09 -5.96 -16.95
CA LYS A 219 -3.13 -6.72 -18.18
C LYS A 219 -2.64 -8.15 -17.92
N PRO A 220 -3.51 -9.18 -18.06
CA PRO A 220 -3.16 -10.54 -17.70
C PRO A 220 -2.05 -11.13 -18.60
N ASP A 221 -1.88 -10.63 -19.82
CA ASP A 221 -0.87 -11.13 -20.75
C ASP A 221 0.56 -10.74 -20.36
N PHE A 222 0.72 -9.63 -19.62
CA PHE A 222 2.04 -9.12 -19.24
C PHE A 222 2.47 -9.72 -17.92
N VAL A 223 3.53 -10.54 -17.95
CA VAL A 223 4.10 -11.20 -16.76
C VAL A 223 4.48 -10.21 -15.65
N LYS A 224 4.91 -8.99 -16.01
CA LYS A 224 5.30 -7.93 -15.06
C LYS A 224 4.12 -7.43 -14.21
N ASP A 225 2.91 -7.46 -14.74
CA ASP A 225 1.73 -6.95 -14.05
C ASP A 225 1.10 -8.03 -13.17
N ARG A 226 1.38 -9.32 -13.46
CA ARG A 226 0.91 -10.47 -12.69
C ARG A 226 1.44 -10.44 -11.26
N GLU A 227 0.58 -10.85 -10.34
CA GLU A 227 0.94 -11.04 -8.94
C GLU A 227 1.76 -12.32 -8.77
N ASN A 228 2.66 -12.33 -7.78
CA ASN A 228 3.36 -13.55 -7.43
C ASN A 228 2.43 -14.49 -6.64
N LEU A 229 2.07 -15.61 -7.27
CA LEU A 229 1.19 -16.63 -6.72
C LEU A 229 1.91 -17.61 -5.76
N SER A 230 3.24 -17.56 -5.71
CA SER A 230 4.07 -18.44 -4.86
C SER A 230 4.44 -17.83 -3.51
N GLU A 231 3.87 -16.67 -3.16
CA GLU A 231 4.13 -16.02 -1.88
C GLU A 231 3.50 -16.78 -0.72
N ILE A 232 4.33 -17.18 0.23
CA ILE A 232 3.91 -17.76 1.51
C ILE A 232 4.25 -16.81 2.66
N PRO A 233 3.42 -16.76 3.73
CA PRO A 233 3.76 -15.99 4.92
C PRO A 233 4.97 -16.63 5.62
N VAL A 234 5.92 -15.80 6.03
CA VAL A 234 7.16 -16.27 6.68
C VAL A 234 6.87 -16.64 8.14
N PRO A 235 7.00 -17.92 8.55
CA PRO A 235 6.78 -18.32 9.93
C PRO A 235 7.93 -17.88 10.84
N PRO A 236 7.71 -17.70 12.16
CA PRO A 236 8.74 -17.19 13.06
C PRO A 236 9.95 -18.12 13.21
N LYS A 237 9.77 -19.43 13.01
CA LYS A 237 10.88 -20.40 13.10
C LYS A 237 11.92 -20.21 11.97
N THR A 238 11.52 -19.77 10.78
CA THR A 238 12.43 -19.57 9.63
C THR A 238 13.22 -18.27 9.72
N LEU A 239 12.76 -17.29 10.51
CA LEU A 239 13.48 -16.02 10.73
C LEU A 239 14.78 -16.21 11.53
N LYS A 240 14.92 -17.32 12.25
CA LYS A 240 16.13 -17.66 13.01
C LYS A 240 17.05 -18.53 12.16
N SER A 241 18.25 -18.04 11.87
CA SER A 241 19.29 -18.82 11.18
C SER A 241 19.73 -20.01 12.03
N ARG A 242 19.77 -21.21 11.42
CA ARG A 242 20.36 -22.43 12.00
C ARG A 242 21.48 -22.91 11.08
N PHE A 243 22.55 -23.42 11.67
CA PHE A 243 23.64 -24.06 10.95
C PHE A 243 23.76 -25.49 11.48
N VAL A 244 23.83 -26.46 10.57
CA VAL A 244 23.94 -27.89 10.89
C VAL A 244 25.19 -28.42 10.20
N THR A 245 26.00 -29.17 10.93
CA THR A 245 27.15 -29.89 10.37
C THR A 245 26.68 -31.24 9.85
N ILE A 246 26.83 -31.44 8.55
CA ILE A 246 26.51 -32.68 7.83
C ILE A 246 27.80 -33.25 7.24
N ALA A 247 27.81 -34.54 6.87
CA ALA A 247 28.98 -35.11 6.21
C ALA A 247 29.19 -34.45 4.84
N GLU A 248 30.45 -34.35 4.38
CA GLU A 248 30.78 -33.67 3.11
C GLU A 248 30.08 -34.28 1.89
N SER A 249 29.74 -35.57 1.96
CA SER A 249 29.03 -36.31 0.91
C SER A 249 27.51 -36.31 1.07
N GLU A 250 26.98 -35.79 2.17
CA GLU A 250 25.54 -35.84 2.48
C GLU A 250 24.79 -34.71 1.77
N PRO A 251 23.77 -35.03 0.94
CA PRO A 251 22.96 -33.99 0.29
C PRO A 251 22.02 -33.34 1.31
N PHE A 252 21.81 -32.03 1.19
CA PHE A 252 20.89 -31.28 2.05
C PHE A 252 19.85 -30.54 1.22
N GLY A 253 18.62 -31.02 1.26
CA GLY A 253 17.51 -30.48 0.49
C GLY A 253 16.55 -29.57 1.29
N PRO A 254 15.53 -28.99 0.61
CA PRO A 254 14.49 -28.21 1.28
C PRO A 254 13.65 -29.00 2.29
N ILE A 255 13.48 -30.31 2.05
CA ILE A 255 12.74 -31.22 2.95
C ILE A 255 13.55 -31.42 4.24
N ASP A 256 14.86 -31.63 4.13
CA ASP A 256 15.75 -31.77 5.29
C ASP A 256 15.82 -30.47 6.09
N ALA A 257 15.88 -29.32 5.40
CA ALA A 257 15.81 -28.02 6.04
C ALA A 257 14.49 -27.80 6.79
N ALA A 258 13.35 -28.24 6.22
CA ALA A 258 12.05 -28.16 6.88
C ALA A 258 12.00 -29.06 8.14
N ASN A 259 12.56 -30.27 8.04
CA ASN A 259 12.70 -31.18 9.18
C ASN A 259 13.57 -30.59 10.30
N VAL A 260 14.73 -30.00 9.95
CA VAL A 260 15.60 -29.28 10.90
C VAL A 260 14.87 -28.12 11.58
N LEU A 261 13.96 -27.46 10.88
CA LEU A 261 13.15 -26.36 11.42
C LEU A 261 11.87 -26.83 12.13
N GLU A 262 11.57 -28.11 12.11
CA GLU A 262 10.31 -28.70 12.59
C GLU A 262 9.09 -27.99 11.98
N LEU A 263 9.11 -27.87 10.65
CA LEU A 263 8.06 -27.26 9.85
C LEU A 263 7.71 -28.16 8.68
N GLU A 264 6.53 -27.92 8.12
CA GLU A 264 6.14 -28.50 6.84
C GLU A 264 6.97 -27.86 5.70
N PRO A 265 7.28 -28.61 4.63
CA PRO A 265 7.94 -28.05 3.46
C PRO A 265 7.15 -26.87 2.86
N ALA A 266 7.88 -25.88 2.34
CA ALA A 266 7.28 -24.67 1.76
C ALA A 266 6.24 -24.98 0.67
N MET A 267 6.48 -26.00 -0.16
CA MET A 267 5.56 -26.44 -1.21
C MET A 267 4.21 -26.90 -0.65
N GLU A 268 4.20 -27.67 0.44
CA GLU A 268 2.96 -28.13 1.09
C GLU A 268 2.19 -26.96 1.71
N THR A 269 2.90 -26.01 2.32
CA THR A 269 2.26 -24.80 2.88
C THR A 269 1.60 -23.95 1.79
N LEU A 270 2.24 -23.80 0.62
CA LEU A 270 1.69 -23.11 -0.54
C LEU A 270 0.44 -23.83 -1.05
N GLN A 271 0.49 -25.16 -1.21
CA GLN A 271 -0.67 -25.96 -1.62
C GLN A 271 -1.84 -25.83 -0.63
N LYS A 272 -1.57 -25.81 0.67
CA LYS A 272 -2.63 -25.58 1.67
C LYS A 272 -3.28 -24.22 1.50
N LEU A 273 -2.48 -23.15 1.38
CA LEU A 273 -2.96 -21.79 1.16
C LEU A 273 -3.77 -21.67 -0.15
N SER A 274 -3.36 -22.36 -1.21
CA SER A 274 -4.11 -22.32 -2.46
C SER A 274 -5.49 -22.99 -2.35
N THR A 275 -5.67 -23.91 -1.40
CA THR A 275 -6.93 -24.66 -1.16
C THR A 275 -7.86 -24.03 -0.11
N GLU A 276 -7.54 -22.83 0.41
CA GLU A 276 -8.33 -22.19 1.47
C GLU A 276 -9.50 -21.31 0.97
N GLY A 277 -9.61 -21.09 -0.34
CA GLY A 277 -10.65 -20.25 -0.93
C GLY A 277 -12.07 -20.84 -0.92
N GLU A 278 -13.11 -20.01 -0.84
CA GLU A 278 -14.53 -20.40 -0.78
C GLU A 278 -14.95 -21.29 -1.96
N HIS A 279 -14.46 -20.95 -3.16
CA HIS A 279 -14.73 -21.65 -4.41
C HIS A 279 -13.59 -22.62 -4.79
N SER A 280 -12.73 -22.97 -3.83
CA SER A 280 -11.69 -23.97 -4.05
C SER A 280 -12.21 -25.39 -3.79
N ALA A 281 -11.64 -26.39 -4.47
CA ALA A 281 -12.00 -27.79 -4.27
C ALA A 281 -11.78 -28.26 -2.82
N GLY A 282 -10.79 -27.70 -2.11
CA GLY A 282 -10.48 -28.04 -0.72
C GLY A 282 -11.50 -27.53 0.29
N HIS A 283 -12.17 -26.42 0.02
CA HIS A 283 -13.13 -25.82 0.95
C HIS A 283 -14.40 -26.67 1.13
N LEU A 284 -14.94 -27.24 0.05
CA LEU A 284 -16.07 -28.18 0.10
C LEU A 284 -15.78 -29.41 0.96
N LEU A 285 -14.57 -29.96 0.84
CA LEU A 285 -14.13 -31.10 1.65
C LEU A 285 -13.98 -30.72 3.13
N LYS A 286 -13.36 -29.56 3.42
CA LYS A 286 -13.22 -29.04 4.79
C LYS A 286 -14.58 -28.80 5.45
N GLN A 287 -15.54 -28.21 4.73
CA GLN A 287 -16.90 -27.99 5.26
C GLN A 287 -17.60 -29.30 5.60
N LYS A 288 -17.57 -30.29 4.70
CA LYS A 288 -18.15 -31.62 4.95
C LYS A 288 -17.52 -32.30 6.16
N GLN A 289 -16.19 -32.25 6.28
CA GLN A 289 -15.48 -32.81 7.44
C GLN A 289 -15.81 -32.08 8.75
N GLN A 290 -15.97 -30.75 8.73
CA GLN A 290 -16.32 -29.97 9.92
C GLN A 290 -17.77 -30.23 10.37
N GLN A 291 -18.71 -30.36 9.44
CA GLN A 291 -20.10 -30.70 9.74
C GLN A 291 -20.20 -32.09 10.38
N GLN A 292 -19.40 -33.06 9.92
CA GLN A 292 -19.38 -34.41 10.51
C GLN A 292 -18.77 -34.44 11.92
N LYS A 293 -17.79 -33.58 12.22
CA LYS A 293 -17.09 -33.58 13.52
C LYS A 293 -17.88 -32.92 14.65
N ASN A 294 -18.72 -31.92 14.35
CA ASN A 294 -19.41 -31.14 15.38
C ASN A 294 -20.87 -31.59 15.52
N LYS A 295 -21.16 -32.40 16.53
CA LYS A 295 -22.55 -32.71 16.91
C LYS A 295 -23.20 -31.45 17.49
N VAL A 296 -24.16 -30.90 16.74
CA VAL A 296 -24.97 -29.75 17.15
C VAL A 296 -26.42 -30.20 17.18
N VAL A 297 -27.05 -30.07 18.35
CA VAL A 297 -28.47 -30.40 18.56
C VAL A 297 -29.22 -29.08 18.71
N LEU A 298 -30.32 -28.92 17.97
CA LEU A 298 -31.20 -27.77 18.07
C LEU A 298 -32.49 -28.21 18.76
N ALA A 299 -32.90 -27.52 19.82
CA ALA A 299 -34.16 -27.80 20.51
C ALA A 299 -35.37 -27.60 19.61
N GLU A 300 -36.47 -28.27 19.95
CA GLU A 300 -37.80 -28.01 19.36
C GLU A 300 -38.28 -26.59 19.75
N LEU A 301 -38.92 -25.90 18.81
CA LEU A 301 -39.46 -24.54 19.01
C LEU A 301 -40.98 -24.65 19.17
N ARG A 302 -41.50 -24.37 20.37
CA ARG A 302 -42.95 -24.40 20.64
C ARG A 302 -43.60 -23.06 20.30
N LYS A 303 -44.91 -23.08 20.06
CA LYS A 303 -45.69 -21.87 19.78
C LYS A 303 -45.69 -20.97 21.03
N GLY A 304 -45.07 -19.80 20.93
CA GLY A 304 -44.88 -18.84 22.03
C GLY A 304 -43.42 -18.60 22.40
N ASP A 305 -42.50 -19.46 21.96
CA ASP A 305 -41.07 -19.32 22.20
C ASP A 305 -40.46 -18.18 21.36
N ARG A 306 -39.57 -17.39 21.97
CA ARG A 306 -38.91 -16.24 21.31
C ARG A 306 -37.60 -16.61 20.61
N SER A 307 -36.96 -17.72 21.01
CA SER A 307 -35.64 -18.09 20.53
C SER A 307 -35.44 -19.59 20.58
N ARG A 308 -34.64 -20.13 19.64
CA ARG A 308 -34.28 -21.54 19.60
C ARG A 308 -32.98 -21.79 20.37
N LEU A 309 -32.95 -22.83 21.20
CA LEU A 309 -31.74 -23.22 21.93
C LEU A 309 -30.84 -24.11 21.06
N LYS A 310 -29.55 -23.78 21.01
CA LYS A 310 -28.52 -24.51 20.26
C LYS A 310 -27.53 -25.16 21.23
N PHE A 311 -27.49 -26.48 21.25
CA PHE A 311 -26.56 -27.26 22.05
C PHE A 311 -25.42 -27.77 21.18
N LYS A 312 -24.18 -27.56 21.63
CA LYS A 312 -22.98 -28.02 20.95
C LYS A 312 -22.24 -28.98 21.86
N ASP A 313 -21.93 -30.17 21.36
CA ASP A 313 -21.14 -31.16 22.10
C ASP A 313 -19.67 -30.70 22.17
N ILE A 314 -19.15 -30.54 23.39
CA ILE A 314 -17.81 -30.05 23.68
C ILE A 314 -17.27 -30.81 24.89
N LYS A 315 -15.99 -31.20 24.85
CA LYS A 315 -15.30 -31.84 25.99
C LYS A 315 -15.36 -30.95 27.24
N ALA A 316 -15.75 -31.52 28.38
CA ALA A 316 -16.00 -30.82 29.64
C ALA A 316 -14.87 -29.85 30.07
N GLU A 317 -13.60 -30.24 29.86
CA GLU A 317 -12.42 -29.44 30.21
C GLU A 317 -12.31 -28.07 29.51
N LYS A 318 -13.00 -27.89 28.37
CA LYS A 318 -12.85 -26.71 27.49
C LYS A 318 -14.11 -25.82 27.41
N VAL A 319 -15.11 -26.05 28.26
CA VAL A 319 -16.43 -25.40 28.13
C VAL A 319 -16.53 -24.06 28.88
N ALA A 320 -16.11 -24.04 30.14
CA ALA A 320 -16.39 -22.94 31.06
C ALA A 320 -15.30 -21.86 31.08
N TYR A 321 -15.68 -20.66 31.55
CA TYR A 321 -14.72 -19.62 31.92
C TYR A 321 -13.79 -20.15 33.03
N ARG A 322 -12.49 -19.89 32.89
CA ARG A 322 -11.48 -20.38 33.84
C ARG A 322 -11.54 -19.59 35.15
N TYR A 323 -11.58 -20.31 36.27
CA TYR A 323 -11.42 -19.73 37.61
C TYR A 323 -10.01 -19.15 37.80
N GLY A 324 -9.90 -18.08 38.58
CA GLY A 324 -8.62 -17.40 38.85
C GLY A 324 -8.07 -16.60 37.66
N SER A 325 -8.86 -16.41 36.59
CA SER A 325 -8.49 -15.48 35.52
C SER A 325 -8.55 -14.03 36.03
N VAL A 326 -7.52 -13.24 35.73
CA VAL A 326 -7.45 -11.84 36.17
C VAL A 326 -8.37 -10.98 35.31
N LEU A 327 -9.23 -10.18 35.94
CA LEU A 327 -10.04 -9.18 35.25
C LEU A 327 -9.12 -8.16 34.56
N ARG A 328 -9.08 -8.18 33.22
CA ARG A 328 -8.21 -7.31 32.43
C ARG A 328 -8.81 -5.95 32.10
N ASP A 329 -10.02 -5.67 32.56
CA ASP A 329 -10.75 -4.45 32.23
C ASP A 329 -10.03 -3.18 32.64
N ASN A 330 -9.22 -3.21 33.70
CA ASN A 330 -8.43 -2.05 34.12
C ASN A 330 -7.12 -1.88 33.33
N LYS A 331 -6.76 -2.82 32.45
CA LYS A 331 -5.51 -2.77 31.68
C LYS A 331 -5.71 -2.07 30.34
N LYS A 332 -4.63 -1.47 29.84
CA LYS A 332 -4.60 -0.82 28.51
C LYS A 332 -4.80 -1.82 27.37
N ASN A 333 -4.38 -3.06 27.57
CA ASN A 333 -4.52 -4.18 26.62
C ASN A 333 -5.77 -5.03 26.88
N ARG A 334 -6.88 -4.41 27.33
CA ARG A 334 -8.17 -5.09 27.46
C ARG A 334 -8.67 -5.57 26.09
N SER A 335 -9.39 -6.70 26.09
CA SER A 335 -10.01 -7.26 24.89
C SER A 335 -11.27 -6.47 24.53
N ILE A 336 -11.32 -5.98 23.29
CA ILE A 336 -12.47 -5.26 22.75
C ILE A 336 -12.88 -5.98 21.46
N GLY A 337 -14.15 -6.34 21.38
CA GLY A 337 -14.77 -6.99 20.23
C GLY A 337 -15.97 -6.22 19.72
N PHE A 338 -16.63 -6.82 18.73
CA PHE A 338 -17.87 -6.31 18.15
C PHE A 338 -18.90 -7.44 18.12
N ASN A 339 -20.16 -7.11 18.41
CA ASN A 339 -21.27 -8.05 18.28
C ASN A 339 -21.73 -8.19 16.81
N GLU A 340 -22.72 -9.06 16.56
CA GLU A 340 -23.28 -9.29 15.23
C GLU A 340 -23.92 -8.04 14.60
N LEU A 341 -24.34 -7.07 15.43
CA LEU A 341 -24.91 -5.78 15.00
C LEU A 341 -23.84 -4.69 14.82
N GLY A 342 -22.57 -4.98 15.11
CA GLY A 342 -21.45 -4.03 15.01
C GLY A 342 -21.26 -3.11 16.23
N HIS A 343 -21.94 -3.36 17.36
CA HIS A 343 -21.71 -2.64 18.61
C HIS A 343 -20.44 -3.13 19.29
N MET A 344 -19.68 -2.18 19.86
CA MET A 344 -18.48 -2.50 20.66
C MET A 344 -18.87 -3.22 21.95
N VAL A 345 -18.21 -4.34 22.24
CA VAL A 345 -18.42 -5.16 23.44
C VAL A 345 -17.07 -5.52 24.05
N TYR A 346 -16.96 -5.50 25.37
CA TYR A 346 -15.80 -6.03 26.08
C TYR A 346 -15.88 -7.56 26.11
N ILE A 347 -14.83 -8.24 25.62
CA ILE A 347 -14.77 -9.71 25.51
C ILE A 347 -14.18 -10.30 26.78
#